data_AF-A0A1E8RGJ9-F1
#
_entry.id   AF-A0A1E8RGJ9-F1
#
_cell.length_a   1.000
_cell.length_b   1.000
_cell.length_c   1.000
_cell.angle_alpha   90.00
_cell.angle_beta   90.00
_cell.angle_gamma   90.00
#
_symmetry.space_group_name_H-M   'P 1'
#
loop_
_entity.id
_entity.type
_entity.pdbx_description
1 polymer ?
#
loop_
_entity_poly.entity_id
_entity_poly.type
_entity_poly.pdbx_seq_one_letter_code
_entity_poly.pdbx_strand_id
1 'polypeptide(L)' 'MTTITFKNWIQKFQNDKTPTGDLAKDILNDPNFPNQNNKTIILEYLYENNAIPQAIETFQNTWQAYLLTR' A
#
# COMPACT_ATOMS: atom_id res chain seq x y z
N MET A 1 3.60 -20.13 -8.98
CA MET A 1 3.50 -19.59 -7.61
C MET A 1 2.97 -18.17 -7.71
N THR A 2 1.74 -17.92 -7.25
CA THR A 2 1.12 -16.59 -7.31
C THR A 2 1.76 -15.70 -6.26
N THR A 3 2.57 -14.73 -6.67
CA THR A 3 3.18 -13.75 -5.78
C THR A 3 2.08 -12.86 -5.19
N ILE A 4 1.95 -12.79 -3.86
CA ILE A 4 0.93 -11.97 -3.19
C ILE A 4 1.18 -10.49 -3.54
N THR A 5 0.16 -9.78 -4.02
CA THR A 5 0.32 -8.36 -4.36
C THR A 5 0.40 -7.48 -3.11
N PHE A 6 1.02 -6.29 -3.19
CA PHE A 6 0.99 -5.35 -2.05
C PHE A 6 -0.45 -5.01 -1.63
N LYS A 7 -1.32 -4.75 -2.61
CA LYS A 7 -2.77 -4.52 -2.41
C LYS A 7 -3.44 -5.66 -1.64
N ASN A 8 -3.13 -6.91 -1.97
CA ASN A 8 -3.69 -8.06 -1.25
C ASN A 8 -3.07 -8.24 0.14
N TRP A 9 -1.76 -8.03 0.28
CA TRP A 9 -1.07 -8.20 1.55
C TRP A 9 -1.48 -7.16 2.59
N ILE A 10 -1.71 -5.90 2.19
CA ILE A 10 -2.03 -4.81 3.11
C ILE A 10 -3.44 -4.94 3.71
N GLN A 11 -4.31 -5.76 3.10
CA GLN A 11 -5.68 -5.98 3.56
C GLN A 11 -5.77 -6.45 5.02
N LYS A 12 -4.77 -7.18 5.51
CA LYS A 12 -4.74 -7.67 6.90
C LYS A 12 -4.73 -6.54 7.95
N PHE A 13 -4.35 -5.32 7.56
CA PHE A 13 -4.30 -4.14 8.44
C PHE A 13 -5.53 -3.24 8.33
N GLN A 14 -6.51 -3.54 7.46
CA GLN A 14 -7.64 -2.63 7.15
C GLN A 14 -8.49 -2.22 8.37
N ASN A 15 -8.43 -2.97 9.47
CA ASN A 15 -9.19 -2.68 10.69
C ASN A 15 -8.34 -2.01 11.78
N ASP A 16 -7.04 -1.82 11.54
CA ASP A 16 -6.13 -1.23 12.51
C ASP A 16 -6.34 0.28 12.58
N LYS A 17 -6.34 0.84 13.80
CA LYS A 17 -6.39 2.29 14.02
C LYS A 17 -4.98 2.89 14.01
N THR A 18 -4.28 2.69 12.89
CA THR A 18 -2.90 3.12 12.67
C THR A 18 -2.77 3.74 11.28
N PRO A 19 -1.70 4.51 10.99
CA PRO A 19 -1.47 5.01 9.63
C PRO A 19 -1.46 3.91 8.57
N THR A 20 -0.90 2.73 8.89
CA THR A 20 -0.93 1.56 8.00
C THR A 20 -2.36 1.07 7.74
N GLY A 21 -3.23 1.08 8.76
CA GLY A 21 -4.62 0.69 8.60
C GLY A 21 -5.44 1.70 7.82
N ASP A 22 -5.15 2.99 7.97
CA ASP A 22 -5.77 4.04 7.15
C ASP A 22 -5.32 3.92 5.68
N LEU A 23 -4.01 3.74 5.44
CA LEU A 23 -3.47 3.45 4.10
C LEU A 23 -4.10 2.19 3.49
N ALA A 24 -4.32 1.14 4.29
CA ALA A 24 -4.98 -0.08 3.84
C ALA A 24 -6.40 0.20 3.35
N LYS A 25 -7.19 0.97 4.10
CA LYS A 25 -8.55 1.35 3.70
C LYS A 25 -8.54 2.16 2.41
N ASP A 26 -7.66 3.14 2.31
CA ASP A 26 -7.55 4.00 1.12
C ASP A 26 -7.26 3.15 -0.13
N ILE A 27 -6.29 2.24 -0.05
CA ILE A 27 -5.91 1.33 -1.14
C ILE A 27 -7.03 0.36 -1.53
N LEU A 28 -7.77 -0.16 -0.56
CA LEU A 28 -8.86 -1.11 -0.79
C LEU A 28 -10.11 -0.45 -1.36
N ASN A 29 -10.36 0.81 -0.98
CA ASN A 29 -11.46 1.61 -1.51
C ASN A 29 -11.14 2.20 -2.90
N ASP A 30 -9.88 2.21 -3.31
CA ASP A 30 -9.45 2.65 -4.63
C ASP A 30 -9.47 1.49 -5.65
N PRO A 31 -10.47 1.44 -6.56
CA PRO A 31 -10.55 0.41 -7.59
C PRO A 31 -9.43 0.51 -8.63
N ASN A 32 -8.84 1.70 -8.81
CA ASN A 32 -7.78 1.96 -9.78
C ASN A 32 -6.38 1.70 -9.22
N PHE A 33 -6.27 1.44 -7.90
CA PHE A 33 -4.98 1.20 -7.28
C PHE A 33 -4.22 0.06 -7.97
N PRO A 34 -2.94 0.24 -8.34
CA PRO A 34 -2.18 -0.75 -9.10
C PRO A 34 -2.11 -2.11 -8.41
N ASN A 35 -2.59 -3.16 -9.08
CA ASN A 35 -2.52 -4.52 -8.57
C ASN A 35 -1.20 -5.21 -8.98
N GLN A 36 -0.07 -4.68 -8.52
CA GLN A 36 1.26 -5.17 -8.88
C GLN A 36 2.28 -5.05 -7.75
N ASN A 37 3.44 -5.69 -7.93
CA ASN A 37 4.48 -5.82 -6.92
C ASN A 37 5.73 -5.00 -7.19
N ASN A 38 5.52 -3.77 -7.66
CA ASN A 38 6.59 -2.85 -7.98
C ASN A 38 6.47 -1.60 -7.10
N LYS A 39 7.48 -1.38 -6.24
CA LYS A 39 7.52 -0.23 -5.34
C LYS A 39 7.46 1.09 -6.10
N THR A 40 8.24 1.20 -7.18
CA THR A 40 8.37 2.42 -7.96
C THR A 40 7.04 2.81 -8.56
N ILE A 41 6.33 1.85 -9.18
CA ILE A 41 5.06 2.17 -9.84
C ILE A 41 3.97 2.54 -8.82
N ILE A 42 3.92 1.86 -7.67
CA ILE A 42 2.98 2.25 -6.60
C ILE A 42 3.32 3.63 -6.05
N LEU A 43 4.62 3.94 -5.88
CA LEU A 43 5.05 5.25 -5.39
C LEU A 43 4.71 6.37 -6.39
N GLU A 44 4.95 6.15 -7.68
CA GLU A 44 4.56 7.05 -8.78
C GLU A 44 3.05 7.28 -8.76
N TYR A 45 2.25 6.20 -8.66
CA TYR A 45 0.80 6.30 -8.58
C TYR A 45 0.32 7.15 -7.39
N LEU A 46 0.94 6.99 -6.22
CA LEU A 46 0.61 7.79 -5.04
C LEU A 46 0.94 9.28 -5.27
N TYR A 47 2.09 9.59 -5.89
CA TYR A 47 2.44 10.97 -6.22
C TYR A 47 1.51 11.59 -7.26
N GLU A 48 1.16 10.85 -8.33
CA GLU A 48 0.23 11.31 -9.38
C GLU A 48 -1.17 11.59 -8.83
N ASN A 49 -1.59 10.87 -7.81
CA ASN A 49 -2.87 11.09 -7.12
C ASN A 49 -2.78 12.11 -5.97
N ASN A 50 -1.69 12.87 -5.87
CA ASN A 50 -1.47 13.88 -4.83
C ASN A 50 -1.61 13.32 -3.39
N ALA A 51 -1.15 12.09 -3.17
CA ALA A 51 -1.14 11.51 -1.83
C ALA A 51 -0.35 12.40 -0.87
N ILE A 52 -0.90 12.60 0.33
CA ILE A 52 -0.25 13.44 1.34
C ILE A 52 1.10 12.84 1.76
N PRO A 53 2.08 13.66 2.20
CA PRO A 53 3.40 13.17 2.60
C PRO A 53 3.37 12.04 3.62
N GLN A 54 2.41 12.06 4.56
CA GLN A 54 2.24 11.03 5.59
C GLN A 54 1.82 9.68 4.99
N ALA A 55 1.01 9.66 3.93
CA ALA A 55 0.62 8.43 3.24
C ALA A 55 1.81 7.84 2.46
N ILE A 56 2.62 8.71 1.84
CA ILE A 56 3.87 8.31 1.18
C ILE A 56 4.86 7.70 2.17
N GLU A 57 5.10 8.37 3.30
CA GLU A 57 5.98 7.87 4.36
C GLU A 57 5.47 6.53 4.91
N THR A 58 4.17 6.45 5.20
CA THR A 58 3.53 5.22 5.66
C THR A 58 3.78 4.10 4.66
N PHE A 59 3.49 4.33 3.37
CA PHE A 59 3.73 3.34 2.31
C PHE A 59 5.20 2.88 2.27
N GLN A 60 6.16 3.79 2.34
CA GLN A 60 7.58 3.45 2.32
C GLN A 60 7.98 2.56 3.50
N ASN A 61 7.45 2.84 4.69
CA ASN A 61 7.65 2.04 5.90
C ASN A 61 6.97 0.68 5.78
N THR A 62 5.70 0.63 5.35
CA THR A 62 4.96 -0.63 5.23
C THR A 62 5.51 -1.52 4.12
N TRP A 63 6.13 -0.95 3.08
CA TRP A 63 6.75 -1.71 2.00
C TRP A 63 7.88 -2.63 2.49
N GLN A 64 8.66 -2.19 3.48
CA GLN A 64 9.71 -3.04 4.06
C GLN A 64 9.09 -4.25 4.79
N ALA A 65 8.01 -4.03 5.56
CA ALA A 65 7.28 -5.11 6.20
C ALA A 65 6.65 -6.08 5.18
N TYR A 66 6.18 -5.57 4.05
CA TYR A 66 5.70 -6.38 2.95
C TYR A 66 6.79 -7.28 2.38
N LEU A 67 7.98 -6.75 2.10
CA LEU A 67 9.09 -7.56 1.57
C LEU A 67 9.52 -8.69 2.52
N LEU A 68 9.42 -8.47 3.84
CA LEU A 68 9.81 -9.44 4.87
C LEU A 68 8.77 -10.53 5.15
N THR A 69 7.50 -10.32 4.76
CA THR A 69 6.38 -11.17 5.22
C THR A 69 5.43 -11.63 4.12
N ARG A 70 5.79 -11.42 2.84
CA ARG A 70 4.99 -11.82 1.68
C ARG A 70 5.33 -13.21 1.16
#